data_AF-A0A1M7GWJ1-F1
#
_entry.id   AF-A0A1M7GWJ1-F1
#
_cell.length_a   1.000
_cell.length_b   1.000
_cell.length_c   1.000
_cell.angle_alpha   90.00
_cell.angle_beta   90.00
_cell.angle_gamma   90.00
#
_symmetry.space_group_name_H-M   'P 1'
#
loop_
_entity.id
_entity.type
_entity.pdbx_description
1 polymer ?
#
loop_
_entity_poly.entity_id
_entity_poly.type
_entity_poly.pdbx_seq_one_letter_code
_entity_poly.pdbx_strand_id
1 'polypeptide(L)' 'MITVDKETRKIEFYKNNESDKIWRVRYIGCTGLQAVSFDKKKILFLFGDYPKNFTKEEKALFDKENPYWKNLLGG' A
#
# COMPACT_ATOMS: atom_id res chain seq x y z
N MET A 1 13.14 -5.29 17.16
CA MET A 1 12.39 -6.56 17.09
C MET A 1 11.43 -6.48 15.92
N ILE A 2 11.62 -7.25 14.85
CA ILE A 2 10.54 -7.59 13.93
C ILE A 2 10.63 -9.09 13.72
N THR A 3 9.88 -9.85 14.50
CA THR A 3 9.63 -11.25 14.25
C THR A 3 8.28 -11.30 13.55
N VAL A 4 8.30 -11.51 12.22
CA VAL A 4 7.12 -11.99 11.51
C VAL A 4 7.53 -13.33 10.93
N ASP A 5 7.19 -14.43 11.61
CA ASP A 5 7.21 -15.73 10.96
C ASP A 5 6.14 -16.66 11.50
N LYS A 6 5.49 -17.33 10.54
CA LYS A 6 4.99 -18.71 10.51
C LYS A 6 4.00 -18.75 9.34
N GLU A 7 4.32 -18.98 8.08
CA GLU A 7 5.44 -19.66 7.43
C GLU A 7 5.56 -19.07 6.00
N THR A 8 6.56 -18.24 5.69
CA THR A 8 6.92 -17.70 4.33
C THR A 8 6.39 -16.34 3.82
N ARG A 9 5.54 -15.59 4.53
CA ARG A 9 5.18 -14.22 4.07
C ARG A 9 6.17 -13.17 4.58
N LYS A 10 7.26 -13.01 3.85
CA LYS A 10 8.26 -11.96 4.08
C LYS A 10 7.71 -10.59 3.63
N ILE A 11 6.84 -9.97 4.42
CA ILE A 11 6.28 -8.65 4.12
C ILE A 11 6.88 -7.57 5.01
N GLU A 12 7.14 -6.40 4.43
CA GLU A 12 7.63 -5.22 5.14
C GLU A 12 6.73 -4.02 4.88
N PHE A 13 6.33 -3.34 5.94
CA PHE A 13 5.64 -2.06 5.86
C PHE A 13 6.67 -0.93 5.98
N TYR A 14 6.71 -0.06 4.98
CA TYR A 14 7.61 1.09 4.97
C TYR A 14 6.90 2.34 4.44
N LYS A 15 7.47 3.51 4.68
CA LYS A 15 6.98 4.77 4.10
C LYS A 15 8.00 5.31 3.11
N ASN A 16 7.54 6.04 2.09
CA ASN A 16 8.45 6.72 1.18
C ASN A 16 8.97 8.02 1.82
N ASN A 17 8.13 8.72 2.58
CA ASN A 17 8.50 9.86 3.41
C ASN A 17 7.97 9.66 4.84
N GLU A 18 8.65 10.22 5.83
CA GLU A 18 8.24 10.10 7.24
C GLU A 18 6.84 10.68 7.52
N SER A 19 6.48 11.74 6.80
CA SER A 19 5.20 12.44 6.89
C SER A 19 4.03 11.71 6.20
N ASP A 20 4.31 10.70 5.38
CA ASP A 20 3.26 9.92 4.71
C ASP A 20 2.39 9.23 5.77
N LYS A 21 1.08 9.18 5.56
CA LYS A 21 0.18 8.43 6.43
C LYS A 21 0.01 6.99 5.93
N ILE A 22 0.28 6.75 4.65
CA ILE A 22 0.12 5.46 4.00
C ILE A 22 1.42 4.65 4.10
N TRP A 23 1.29 3.36 4.41
CA TRP A 23 2.38 2.40 4.37
C TRP A 23 2.42 1.72 3.01
N ARG A 24 3.58 1.70 2.36
CA ARG A 24 3.90 0.79 1.27
C ARG A 24 4.15 -0.61 1.82
N VAL A 25 3.76 -1.62 1.05
CA VAL A 25 3.94 -3.04 1.43
C VAL A 25 4.89 -3.69 0.44
N ARG A 26 6.07 -4.08 0.92
CA ARG A 26 7.06 -4.86 0.16
C ARG A 26 6.87 -6.33 0.48
N TYR A 27 6.68 -7.15 -0.55
CA TYR A 27 6.77 -8.62 -0.44
C TYR A 27 8.19 -9.03 -0.86
N ILE A 28 9.03 -9.43 0.09
CA ILE A 28 10.42 -9.82 -0.15
C ILE A 28 10.44 -11.07 -1.02
N GLY A 29 11.18 -11.00 -2.13
CA GLY A 29 11.23 -12.05 -3.14
C GLY A 29 10.20 -11.89 -4.26
N CYS A 30 9.32 -10.89 -4.19
CA CYS A 30 8.37 -10.55 -5.25
C CYS A 30 8.64 -9.13 -5.76
N THR A 31 8.60 -8.96 -7.09
CA THR A 31 8.73 -7.65 -7.75
C THR A 31 7.42 -7.31 -8.48
N GLY A 32 7.23 -6.03 -8.82
CA GLY A 32 6.05 -5.57 -9.55
C GLY A 32 4.77 -5.42 -8.72
N LEU A 33 4.72 -5.98 -7.50
CA LEU A 33 3.60 -5.79 -6.59
C LEU A 33 3.55 -4.35 -6.08
N GLN A 34 2.43 -3.66 -6.36
CA GLN A 34 2.10 -2.36 -5.80
C GLN A 34 1.02 -2.56 -4.75
N ALA A 35 1.37 -2.46 -3.48
CA ALA A 35 0.43 -2.63 -2.38
C ALA A 35 0.61 -1.57 -1.28
N VAL A 36 -0.49 -1.22 -0.64
CA VAL A 36 -0.55 -0.22 0.43
C VAL A 36 -1.35 -0.71 1.62
N SER A 37 -1.11 -0.08 2.77
CA SER A 37 -1.90 -0.26 3.98
C SER A 37 -2.04 1.06 4.72
N PHE A 38 -3.24 1.34 5.23
CA PHE A 38 -3.54 2.54 6.00
C PHE A 38 -3.33 2.33 7.51
N ASP A 39 -3.40 1.09 7.97
CA ASP A 39 -3.39 0.71 9.38
C ASP A 39 -2.41 -0.44 9.74
N LYS A 40 -1.65 -0.94 8.75
CA LYS A 40 -0.80 -2.14 8.80
C LYS A 40 -1.54 -3.45 9.10
N LYS A 41 -2.88 -3.47 8.98
CA LYS A 41 -3.70 -4.68 9.16
C LYS A 41 -4.32 -5.11 7.84
N LYS A 42 -4.92 -4.18 7.10
CA LYS A 42 -5.49 -4.42 5.77
C LYS A 42 -4.48 -4.05 4.69
N ILE A 43 -4.23 -4.96 3.75
CA ILE A 43 -3.39 -4.72 2.57
C ILE A 43 -4.30 -4.60 1.35
N LEU A 44 -4.09 -3.55 0.55
CA LEU A 44 -4.78 -3.31 -0.70
C LEU A 44 -3.75 -3.33 -1.84
N PHE A 45 -3.99 -4.13 -2.87
CA PHE A 45 -3.19 -4.21 -4.08
C PHE A 45 -3.68 -3.17 -5.09
N LEU A 46 -2.81 -2.25 -5.46
CA LEU A 46 -3.14 -1.09 -6.28
C LEU A 46 -3.91 -1.46 -7.56
N PHE A 47 -3.44 -2.46 -8.32
CA PHE A 47 -4.07 -2.80 -9.61
C PHE A 47 -5.39 -3.57 -9.51
N GLY A 48 -5.65 -4.24 -8.37
CA GLY A 48 -6.89 -5.00 -8.16
C GLY A 48 -7.93 -4.22 -7.36
N ASP A 49 -7.47 -3.40 -6.43
CA ASP A 49 -8.31 -2.76 -5.42
C ASP A 49 -8.56 -1.28 -5.67
N TYR A 50 -7.64 -0.56 -6.31
CA TYR A 50 -7.84 0.87 -6.55
C TYR A 50 -8.66 1.11 -7.84
N PRO A 51 -9.66 2.00 -7.82
CA PRO A 51 -10.20 2.70 -6.65
C PRO A 51 -11.33 1.95 -5.92
N LYS A 52 -11.80 0.82 -6.46
CA LYS A 52 -13.09 0.18 -6.09
C LYS A 52 -13.20 -0.28 -4.62
N ASN A 53 -12.10 -0.76 -4.04
CA ASN A 53 -12.08 -1.36 -2.69
C ASN A 53 -11.48 -0.42 -1.63
N PHE A 54 -11.19 0.83 -2.00
CA PHE A 54 -10.80 1.90 -1.09
C PHE A 54 -12.06 2.58 -0.56
N THR A 55 -12.09 2.92 0.72
CA THR A 55 -13.11 3.88 1.21
C THR A 55 -12.88 5.26 0.58
N LYS A 56 -13.88 6.15 0.69
CA LYS A 56 -13.74 7.52 0.18
C LYS A 56 -12.55 8.25 0.81
N GLU A 57 -12.35 8.05 2.11
CA GLU A 57 -11.26 8.65 2.88
C GLU A 57 -9.91 8.03 2.51
N GLU A 58 -9.83 6.70 2.41
CA GLU A 58 -8.64 5.98 1.95
C GLU A 58 -8.22 6.44 0.55
N LYS A 59 -9.18 6.53 -0.38
CA LYS A 59 -8.92 7.00 -1.74
C LYS A 59 -8.45 8.46 -1.74
N ALA A 60 -9.12 9.35 -1.02
CA ALA A 60 -8.76 10.76 -0.99
C ALA A 60 -7.34 10.97 -0.43
N LEU A 61 -6.97 10.22 0.61
CA LEU A 61 -5.61 10.24 1.16
C LEU A 61 -4.59 9.65 0.19
N PHE A 62 -4.91 8.51 -0.44
CA PHE A 62 -4.04 7.88 -1.43
C PHE A 62 -3.78 8.81 -2.61
N ASP A 63 -4.83 9.41 -3.17
CA ASP A 63 -4.76 10.37 -4.27
C ASP A 63 -3.89 11.59 -3.94
N LYS A 64 -3.94 12.05 -2.68
CA LYS A 64 -3.15 13.18 -2.19
C LYS A 64 -1.67 12.85 -2.06
N GLU A 65 -1.34 11.69 -1.48
CA GLU A 65 0.06 11.28 -1.25
C GLU A 65 0.70 10.65 -2.50
N ASN A 66 -0.10 10.17 -3.46
CA ASN A 66 0.36 9.41 -4.62
C ASN A 66 -0.21 9.98 -5.94
N PRO A 67 0.06 11.26 -6.27
CA PRO A 67 -0.55 11.94 -7.41
C PRO A 67 -0.22 11.28 -8.76
N TYR A 68 0.97 10.68 -8.90
CA TYR A 68 1.33 9.92 -10.09
C TYR A 68 0.37 8.73 -10.32
N TRP A 69 0.13 7.92 -9.29
CA TRP A 69 -0.74 6.75 -9.38
C TRP A 69 -2.19 7.13 -9.61
N LYS A 70 -2.64 8.23 -8.97
CA LYS A 70 -3.94 8.83 -9.25
C LYS A 70 -4.09 9.19 -10.73
N ASN A 71 -3.10 9.87 -11.31
CA ASN A 71 -3.17 10.28 -12.71
C ASN A 71 -3.11 9.09 -13.68
N LEU A 72 -2.37 8.04 -13.32
CA LEU A 72 -2.20 6.86 -14.16
C LEU A 72 -3.43 5.92 -14.14
N LEU A 73 -4.08 5.77 -12.98
CA LEU A 73 -5.11 4.75 -12.75
C LEU A 73 -6.50 5.33 -12.43
N GLY A 74 -6.59 6.60 -12.09
CA GLY A 74 -7.77 7.25 -11.53
C GLY A 74 -8.71 7.86 -12.56
N GLY A 75 -8.92 7.16 -13.69
CA GLY A 75 -9.86 7.57 -14.75
C GLY A 75 -11.23 7.98 -14.23
#